data_AF-A0A4Y2FQW8-F1
#
_entry.id   AF-A0A4Y2FQW8-F1
#
_cell.length_a   1.000
_cell.length_b   1.000
_cell.length_c   1.000
_cell.angle_alpha   90.00
_cell.angle_beta   90.00
_cell.angle_gamma   90.00
#
_symmetry.space_group_name_H-M   'P 1'
#
loop_
_entity.id
_entity.type
_entity.pdbx_description
1 polymer ?
#
loop_
_entity_poly.entity_id
_entity_poly.type
_entity_poly.pdbx_seq_one_letter_code
_entity_poly.pdbx_strand_id
1 'polypeptide(L)'
;MKVQISLFTNVFSFRKRHAYLPNCVRKLVNVYQVWRDLQKNEKKIIGSILKRRQQEFVTNLDNLFDISHAYALQLMKIEEDRMSLQRQREPGQPSHMGGVDKKLTEKEERERLRAVREEIRRIKYVSASKSSASLRTIARRLRSEF
;
A
#
# COMPACT_ATOMS: atom_id res chain seq x y z
N MET A 1 -2.70 -3.95 -11.19
CA MET A 1 -4.04 -4.59 -11.27
C MET A 1 -4.18 -5.87 -10.44
N LYS A 2 -3.16 -6.74 -10.30
CA LYS A 2 -3.26 -7.95 -9.45
C LYS A 2 -3.48 -7.67 -7.95
N VAL A 3 -3.01 -6.52 -7.45
CA VAL A 3 -3.09 -6.15 -6.03
C VAL A 3 -4.48 -5.64 -5.61
N GLN A 4 -5.26 -5.04 -6.53
CA GLN A 4 -6.64 -4.62 -6.22
C GLN A 4 -7.65 -5.76 -6.25
N ILE A 5 -7.32 -6.89 -6.89
CA ILE A 5 -8.22 -8.04 -7.03
C ILE A 5 -8.27 -8.92 -5.77
N SER A 6 -7.19 -8.96 -4.97
CA SER A 6 -7.15 -9.73 -3.72
C SER A 6 -8.01 -9.14 -2.59
N LEU A 7 -8.33 -7.84 -2.67
CA LEU A 7 -9.19 -7.15 -1.71
C LEU A 7 -10.67 -7.59 -1.82
N PHE A 8 -11.12 -8.01 -3.01
CA PHE A 8 -12.52 -8.37 -3.23
C PHE A 8 -12.88 -9.74 -2.65
N THR A 9 -11.91 -10.66 -2.55
CA THR A 9 -12.12 -12.02 -2.04
C THR A 9 -12.17 -12.12 -0.52
N ASN A 10 -11.51 -11.21 0.21
CA ASN A 10 -11.43 -11.29 1.69
C ASN A 10 -12.60 -10.62 2.42
N VAL A 11 -13.36 -9.73 1.77
CA VAL A 11 -14.53 -9.06 2.39
C VAL A 11 -15.77 -9.97 2.46
N PHE A 12 -15.80 -11.06 1.69
CA PHE A 12 -17.03 -11.85 1.47
C PHE A 12 -17.33 -12.94 2.52
N SER A 13 -16.60 -12.99 3.65
CA SER A 13 -16.89 -13.91 4.76
C SER A 13 -17.79 -13.30 5.85
N PHE A 14 -18.62 -12.30 5.49
CA PHE A 14 -19.54 -11.68 6.46
C PHE A 14 -20.85 -12.47 6.57
N ARG A 15 -20.88 -13.34 7.59
CA ARG A 15 -22.02 -14.17 7.98
C ARG A 15 -23.21 -13.28 8.42
N LYS A 16 -24.34 -13.45 7.73
CA LYS A 16 -25.72 -12.96 7.98
C LYS A 16 -25.98 -12.38 9.39
N ARG A 17 -26.48 -11.13 9.41
CA ARG A 17 -27.76 -10.71 10.03
C ARG A 17 -27.88 -9.19 9.95
N HIS A 18 -28.87 -8.67 9.23
CA HIS A 18 -29.55 -7.38 9.51
C HIS A 18 -30.75 -7.25 8.55
N ALA A 19 -31.96 -7.15 9.10
CA ALA A 19 -33.25 -7.20 8.41
C ALA A 19 -33.64 -5.90 7.65
N TYR A 20 -32.68 -5.02 7.39
CA TYR A 20 -32.87 -3.74 6.67
C TYR A 20 -32.16 -3.71 5.29
N LEU A 21 -31.43 -4.76 4.94
CA LEU A 21 -30.45 -4.74 3.85
C LEU A 21 -30.88 -5.29 2.46
N PRO A 22 -32.16 -5.48 2.04
CA PRO A 22 -32.43 -6.05 0.72
C PRO A 22 -31.83 -5.24 -0.44
N ASN A 23 -31.87 -3.91 -0.36
CA ASN A 23 -31.49 -3.04 -1.46
C ASN A 23 -29.97 -2.86 -1.60
N CYS A 24 -29.24 -2.70 -0.49
CA CYS A 24 -27.79 -2.59 -0.52
C CYS A 24 -27.12 -3.94 -0.81
N VAL A 25 -27.65 -5.05 -0.30
CA VAL A 25 -27.18 -6.40 -0.66
C VAL A 25 -27.42 -6.66 -2.13
N ARG A 26 -28.59 -6.29 -2.67
CA ARG A 26 -28.86 -6.40 -4.11
C ARG A 26 -27.90 -5.56 -4.94
N LYS A 27 -27.63 -4.30 -4.55
CA LYS A 27 -26.63 -3.45 -5.22
C LYS A 27 -25.22 -4.09 -5.18
N LEU A 28 -24.82 -4.64 -4.04
CA LEU A 28 -23.52 -5.30 -3.89
C LEU A 28 -23.41 -6.55 -4.77
N VAL A 29 -24.45 -7.38 -4.80
CA VAL A 29 -24.52 -8.57 -5.66
C VAL A 29 -24.41 -8.17 -7.14
N ASN A 30 -25.07 -7.08 -7.54
CA ASN A 30 -24.96 -6.57 -8.91
C ASN A 30 -23.53 -6.11 -9.25
N VAL A 31 -22.88 -5.37 -8.34
CA VAL A 31 -21.48 -4.92 -8.51
C VAL A 31 -20.54 -6.13 -8.65
N TYR A 32 -20.74 -7.16 -7.83
CA TYR A 32 -19.98 -8.41 -7.93
C TYR A 32 -20.21 -9.10 -9.28
N GLN A 33 -21.45 -9.16 -9.75
CA GLN A 33 -21.78 -9.81 -11.01
C GLN A 33 -21.11 -9.11 -12.21
N VAL A 34 -21.16 -7.77 -12.25
CA VAL A 34 -20.46 -6.98 -13.27
C VAL A 34 -18.96 -7.29 -13.28
N TRP A 35 -18.34 -7.37 -12.10
CA TRP A 35 -16.93 -7.77 -11.98
C TRP A 35 -16.66 -9.19 -12.49
N ARG A 36 -17.50 -10.17 -12.14
CA ARG A 36 -17.38 -11.55 -12.63
C ARG A 36 -17.48 -11.64 -14.14
N ASP A 37 -18.36 -10.86 -14.74
CA ASP A 37 -18.53 -10.83 -16.19
C ASP A 37 -17.34 -10.17 -16.87
N LEU A 38 -16.74 -9.13 -16.27
CA LEU A 38 -15.49 -8.54 -16.75
C LEU A 38 -14.34 -9.55 -16.75
N GLN A 39 -14.22 -10.36 -15.69
CA GLN A 39 -13.21 -11.43 -15.63
C GLN A 39 -13.41 -12.49 -16.70
N LYS A 40 -14.65 -12.99 -16.86
CA LYS A 40 -14.95 -14.03 -17.87
C LYS A 40 -14.70 -13.56 -19.30
N ASN A 41 -14.86 -12.26 -19.54
CA ASN A 41 -14.74 -11.66 -20.86
C ASN A 41 -13.34 -11.12 -21.18
N GLU A 42 -12.38 -11.23 -20.26
CA GLU A 42 -11.01 -10.73 -20.41
C GLU A 42 -10.33 -11.24 -21.69
N LYS A 43 -10.57 -12.52 -22.04
CA LYS A 43 -9.99 -13.18 -23.22
C LYS A 43 -10.87 -13.13 -24.47
N LYS A 44 -12.15 -12.75 -24.33
CA LYS A 44 -13.15 -12.75 -25.43
C LYS A 44 -13.34 -11.37 -26.07
N ILE A 45 -13.09 -10.29 -25.34
CA ILE A 45 -13.35 -8.92 -25.79
C ILE A 45 -12.04 -8.25 -26.22
N ILE A 46 -12.10 -7.48 -27.31
CA ILE A 46 -10.98 -6.66 -27.80
C ILE A 46 -10.45 -5.75 -26.69
N GLY A 47 -9.13 -5.73 -26.50
CA GLY A 47 -8.49 -5.12 -25.32
C GLY A 47 -8.83 -3.65 -25.06
N SER A 48 -9.13 -2.85 -26.09
CA SER A 48 -9.54 -1.45 -25.94
C SER A 48 -10.90 -1.29 -25.27
N ILE A 49 -11.88 -2.13 -25.64
CA ILE A 49 -13.23 -2.12 -25.08
C ILE A 49 -13.21 -2.64 -23.64
N LEU A 50 -12.39 -3.66 -23.37
CA LEU A 50 -12.23 -4.18 -22.02
C LEU A 50 -11.64 -3.12 -21.07
N LYS A 51 -10.59 -2.41 -21.49
CA LYS A 51 -10.00 -1.31 -20.71
C LYS A 51 -11.03 -0.23 -20.39
N ARG A 52 -11.87 0.14 -21.36
CA ARG A 52 -12.95 1.10 -21.15
C ARG A 52 -13.94 0.62 -20.09
N ARG A 53 -14.40 -0.63 -20.18
CA ARG A 53 -15.35 -1.21 -19.21
C ARG A 53 -14.73 -1.40 -17.83
N GLN A 54 -13.43 -1.71 -17.75
CA GLN A 54 -12.69 -1.76 -16.49
C GLN A 54 -12.61 -0.37 -15.86
N GLN A 55 -12.29 0.66 -16.66
CA GLN A 55 -12.23 2.02 -16.16
C GLN A 55 -13.60 2.51 -15.68
N GLU A 56 -14.66 2.22 -16.42
CA GLU A 56 -16.04 2.53 -16.05
C GLU A 56 -16.44 1.83 -14.75
N PHE A 57 -16.06 0.57 -14.58
CA PHE A 57 -16.28 -0.17 -13.34
C PHE A 57 -15.51 0.44 -12.15
N VAL A 58 -14.24 0.81 -12.34
CA VAL A 58 -13.42 1.46 -11.30
C VAL A 58 -14.03 2.80 -10.90
N THR A 59 -14.36 3.66 -11.86
CA THR A 59 -14.99 4.96 -11.59
C THR A 59 -16.34 4.80 -10.89
N ASN A 60 -17.16 3.82 -11.28
CA ASN A 60 -18.42 3.55 -10.61
C ASN A 60 -18.25 3.03 -9.18
N LEU A 61 -17.19 2.26 -8.91
CA LEU A 61 -16.83 1.86 -7.55
C LEU A 61 -16.39 3.06 -6.71
N ASP A 62 -15.50 3.90 -7.24
CA ASP A 62 -15.00 5.09 -6.54
C ASP A 62 -16.17 6.01 -6.14
N ASN A 63 -17.09 6.27 -7.07
CA ASN A 63 -18.30 7.05 -6.81
C ASN A 63 -19.18 6.43 -5.70
N LEU A 64 -19.34 5.10 -5.69
CA LEU A 64 -20.12 4.41 -4.66
C LEU A 64 -19.48 4.57 -3.28
N PHE A 65 -18.15 4.45 -3.19
CA PHE A 65 -17.41 4.63 -1.95
C PHE A 65 -17.46 6.08 -1.49
N ASP A 66 -17.28 7.07 -2.37
CA ASP A 66 -17.35 8.49 -2.02
C ASP A 66 -18.71 8.86 -1.40
N ILE A 67 -19.82 8.40 -1.98
CA ILE A 67 -21.18 8.63 -1.43
C ILE A 67 -21.33 7.96 -0.06
N SER A 68 -20.90 6.71 0.05
CA SER A 68 -21.02 5.94 1.30
C SER A 68 -20.18 6.55 2.42
N HIS A 69 -19.00 7.06 2.07
CA HIS A 69 -18.05 7.68 2.99
C HIS A 69 -18.53 9.04 3.49
N ALA A 70 -19.05 9.88 2.59
CA ALA A 70 -19.67 11.16 2.96
C ALA A 70 -20.83 10.94 3.93
N TYR A 71 -21.66 9.92 3.68
CA TYR A 71 -22.76 9.57 4.57
C TYR A 71 -22.27 9.03 5.92
N ALA A 72 -21.23 8.19 5.94
CA ALA A 72 -20.63 7.69 7.16
C ALA A 72 -20.04 8.82 8.03
N LEU A 73 -19.33 9.78 7.43
CA LEU A 73 -18.77 10.95 8.14
C LEU A 73 -19.84 11.86 8.77
N GLN A 74 -21.05 11.88 8.22
CA GLN A 74 -22.19 12.60 8.77
C GLN A 74 -22.84 11.86 9.94
N LEU A 75 -22.87 10.52 9.90
CA LEU A 75 -23.47 9.69 10.94
C LEU A 75 -22.56 9.47 12.15
N MET A 76 -21.24 9.45 11.94
CA MET A 76 -20.26 9.21 12.99
C MET A 76 -20.18 10.40 13.96
N LYS A 77 -20.26 10.09 15.26
CA LYS A 77 -20.19 11.07 16.35
C LYS A 77 -18.82 11.16 17.00
N ILE A 78 -18.00 10.12 16.85
CA ILE A 78 -16.66 10.03 17.44
C ILE A 78 -15.67 10.62 16.45
N GLU A 79 -14.93 11.65 16.87
CA GLU A 79 -14.01 12.36 15.99
C GLU A 79 -12.82 11.50 15.55
N GLU A 80 -12.32 10.62 16.43
CA GLU A 80 -11.26 9.68 16.11
C GLU A 80 -11.64 8.73 14.96
N ASP A 81 -12.89 8.25 14.94
CA ASP A 81 -13.41 7.39 13.88
C ASP A 81 -13.53 8.13 12.55
N ARG A 82 -13.92 9.42 12.57
CA ARG A 82 -13.99 10.27 11.38
C ARG A 82 -12.62 10.52 10.79
N MET A 83 -11.63 10.81 11.64
CA MET A 83 -10.23 10.97 11.27
C MET A 83 -9.62 9.67 10.74
N SER A 84 -10.01 8.52 11.29
CA SER A 84 -9.62 7.20 10.79
C SER A 84 -10.21 6.93 9.41
N LEU A 85 -11.49 7.24 9.20
CA LEU A 85 -12.17 7.12 7.92
C LEU A 85 -11.47 7.99 6.85
N GLN A 86 -11.23 9.27 7.13
CA GLN A 86 -10.56 10.19 6.19
C GLN A 86 -9.17 9.69 5.79
N ARG A 87 -8.41 9.16 6.75
CA ARG A 87 -7.07 8.59 6.52
C ARG A 87 -7.08 7.40 5.55
N GLN A 88 -8.16 6.61 5.50
CA GLN A 88 -8.31 5.53 4.50
C GLN A 88 -8.39 6.04 3.05
N ARG A 89 -8.75 7.32 2.83
CA ARG A 89 -8.83 7.94 1.50
C ARG A 89 -7.49 8.51 1.03
N GLU A 90 -6.52 8.71 1.93
CA GLU A 90 -5.25 9.33 1.57
C GLU A 90 -4.46 8.43 0.61
N PRO A 91 -4.13 8.92 -0.60
CA PRO A 91 -3.37 8.15 -1.58
C PRO A 91 -1.99 7.86 -1.01
N GLY A 92 -1.64 6.58 -0.89
CA GLY A 92 -0.35 6.13 -0.35
C GLY A 92 -0.33 5.83 1.15
N GLN A 93 -1.44 5.96 1.88
CA GLN A 93 -1.51 5.36 3.20
C GLN A 93 -1.70 3.83 3.09
N PRO A 94 -1.02 3.05 3.96
CA PRO A 94 -1.35 1.65 4.11
C PRO A 94 -2.72 1.58 4.76
N SER A 95 -3.78 1.43 3.95
CA SER A 95 -5.09 1.00 4.43
C SER A 95 -4.87 -0.21 5.33
N HIS A 96 -4.91 0.01 6.64
CA HIS A 96 -4.41 -0.95 7.62
C HIS A 96 -5.44 -2.07 7.81
N MET A 97 -5.56 -2.96 6.83
CA MET A 97 -6.43 -4.15 6.89
C MET A 97 -5.80 -5.35 6.17
N GLY A 98 -4.49 -5.53 6.29
CA GLY A 98 -3.77 -6.67 5.72
C GLY A 98 -2.81 -7.33 6.70
N GLY A 99 -3.24 -8.40 7.38
CA GLY A 99 -2.31 -9.26 8.15
C GLY A 99 -1.22 -9.92 7.28
N VAL A 100 -1.43 -9.94 5.96
CA VAL A 100 -0.46 -10.42 4.96
C VAL A 100 0.62 -9.37 4.65
N ASP A 101 0.27 -8.08 4.60
CA ASP A 101 1.20 -7.00 4.28
C ASP A 101 2.17 -6.68 5.42
N LYS A 102 1.79 -6.95 6.68
CA LYS A 102 2.68 -6.75 7.84
C LYS A 102 4.01 -7.48 7.68
N LYS A 103 4.01 -8.71 7.15
CA LYS A 103 5.23 -9.49 6.91
C LYS A 103 6.10 -8.89 5.80
N LEU A 104 5.50 -8.28 4.79
CA LEU A 104 6.22 -7.62 3.71
C LEU A 104 6.84 -6.31 4.19
N THR A 105 6.08 -5.52 4.95
CA THR A 105 6.57 -4.28 5.57
C THR A 105 7.72 -4.55 6.54
N GLU A 106 7.61 -5.57 7.40
CA GLU A 106 8.69 -6.00 8.30
C GLU A 106 9.94 -6.47 7.52
N LYS A 107 9.76 -7.10 6.36
CA LYS A 107 10.87 -7.51 5.48
C LYS A 107 11.56 -6.31 4.84
N GLU A 108 10.79 -5.38 4.28
CA GLU A 108 11.32 -4.15 3.68
C GLU A 108 12.04 -3.29 4.71
N GLU A 109 11.49 -3.17 5.92
CA GLU A 109 12.12 -2.43 7.01
C GLU A 109 13.40 -3.09 7.51
N ARG A 110 13.43 -4.44 7.58
CA ARG A 110 14.64 -5.19 7.89
C ARG A 110 15.73 -5.01 6.81
N GLU A 111 15.36 -4.93 5.53
CA GLU A 111 16.28 -4.68 4.43
C GLU A 111 16.85 -3.25 4.49
N ARG A 112 16.01 -2.24 4.75
CA ARG A 112 16.46 -0.86 4.99
C ARG A 112 17.45 -0.78 6.14
N LEU A 113 17.16 -1.44 7.27
CA LEU A 113 18.06 -1.46 8.43
C LEU A 113 19.39 -2.19 8.15
N ARG A 114 19.42 -3.15 7.23
CA ARG A 114 20.67 -3.80 6.79
C ARG A 114 21.51 -2.87 5.93
N ALA A 115 20.89 -2.19 4.95
CA ALA A 115 21.58 -1.23 4.09
C ALA A 115 22.20 -0.09 4.92
N VAL A 116 21.46 0.45 5.89
CA VAL A 116 21.97 1.48 6.80
C VAL A 116 23.16 0.98 7.63
N ARG A 117 23.10 -0.26 8.15
CA ARG A 117 24.22 -0.85 8.90
C ARG A 117 25.46 -1.09 8.05
N GLU A 118 25.29 -1.51 6.80
CA GLU A 118 26.41 -1.65 5.86
C GLU A 118 27.05 -0.31 5.53
N GLU A 119 26.24 0.74 5.34
CA GLU A 119 26.77 2.07 5.10
C GLU A 119 27.54 2.61 6.31
N ILE A 120 27.02 2.42 7.53
CA ILE A 120 27.75 2.76 8.77
C ILE A 120 29.08 2.00 8.85
N ARG A 121 29.12 0.73 8.47
CA ARG A 121 30.37 -0.06 8.42
C ARG A 121 31.35 0.49 7.39
N ARG A 122 30.88 0.85 6.18
CA ARG A 122 31.70 1.44 5.13
C ARG A 122 32.30 2.78 5.56
N ILE A 123 31.48 3.65 6.14
CA ILE A 123 31.92 4.96 6.68
C ILE A 123 33.00 4.76 7.74
N LYS A 124 32.81 3.81 8.67
CA LYS A 124 33.79 3.51 9.73
C LYS A 124 35.13 2.99 9.17
N TYR A 125 35.09 2.16 8.13
CA TYR A 125 36.31 1.67 7.50
C TYR A 125 37.05 2.78 6.75
N VAL A 126 36.33 3.59 5.97
CA VAL A 126 36.89 4.71 5.22
C VAL A 126 37.51 5.76 6.15
N SER A 127 36.88 6.06 7.28
CA SER A 127 37.43 7.02 8.26
C SER A 127 38.72 6.51 8.90
N ALA A 128 38.79 5.23 9.28
CA ALA A 128 40.00 4.60 9.82
C ALA A 128 41.15 4.60 8.80
N SER A 129 40.87 4.29 7.52
CA SER A 129 41.88 4.34 6.46
C SER A 129 42.42 5.75 6.23
N LYS A 130 41.56 6.77 6.22
CA LYS A 130 41.97 8.18 6.10
C LYS A 130 42.88 8.62 7.25
N SER A 131 42.54 8.24 8.48
CA SER A 131 43.38 8.52 9.66
C SER A 131 44.77 7.87 9.52
N SER A 132 44.83 6.60 9.08
CA SER A 132 46.10 5.89 8.88
C SER A 132 46.97 6.51 7.78
N ALA A 133 46.35 6.99 6.70
CA ALA A 133 47.05 7.63 5.59
C ALA A 133 47.65 8.99 5.98
N SER A 134 46.94 9.74 6.82
CA SER A 134 47.43 11.00 7.39
C SER A 134 48.64 10.76 8.30
N LEU A 135 48.56 9.80 9.22
CA LEU A 135 49.67 9.42 10.11
C LEU A 135 50.92 8.97 9.33
N ARG A 136 50.74 8.16 8.28
CA ARG A 136 51.85 7.75 7.39
C ARG A 136 52.50 8.93 6.67
N THR A 137 51.73 9.95 6.33
CA THR A 137 52.22 11.14 5.62
C THR A 137 53.01 12.05 6.56
N ILE A 138 52.51 12.25 7.78
CA ILE A 138 53.20 12.99 8.84
C ILE A 138 54.53 12.29 9.19
N ALA A 139 54.52 10.96 9.36
CA ALA A 139 55.73 10.20 9.67
C ALA A 139 56.79 10.24 8.55
N ARG A 140 56.39 10.34 7.28
CA ARG A 140 57.31 10.54 6.15
C ARG A 140 57.94 11.93 6.17
N ARG A 141 57.16 12.97 6.48
CA ARG A 141 57.63 14.35 6.53
C ARG A 141 58.65 14.58 7.65
N LEU A 142 58.37 14.05 8.84
CA LEU A 142 59.31 14.12 9.97
C LEU A 142 60.62 13.38 9.68
N ARG A 143 60.59 12.33 8.85
CA ARG A 143 61.78 11.56 8.46
C ARG A 143 62.64 12.25 7.39
N SER A 144 62.07 13.20 6.62
CA SER A 144 62.82 13.98 5.64
C SER A 144 63.43 15.27 6.21
N GLU A 145 63.11 15.61 7.46
CA GLU A 145 63.60 16.81 8.16
C GLU A 145 64.78 16.52 9.12
N PHE A 146 65.23 15.26 9.20
CA PHE A 146 66.45 14.79 9.87
C PHE A 146 67.37 14.08 8.87
#